data_AF-A0AAN7IDJ1-F1
#
_entry.id   AF-A0AAN7IDJ1-F1
#
_cell.length_a   1.000
_cell.length_b   1.000
_cell.length_c   1.000
_cell.angle_alpha   90.00
_cell.angle_beta   90.00
_cell.angle_gamma   90.00
#
_symmetry.space_group_name_H-M   'P 1'
#
loop_
_entity.id
_entity.type
_entity.pdbx_description
1 polymer ?
#
loop_
_entity_poly.entity_id
_entity_poly.type
_entity_poly.pdbx_seq_one_letter_code
_entity_poly.pdbx_strand_id
1 'polypeptide(L)'
;MSNRGSPQENGESMNRETENEDSGDINGPVHEAAESQHSNNDNHEGERRTKRIIRRHVWNYLFLFSCVIAAIVDPLFFYIPVINDSKRCLLLEKKLWTAVFVFRMVTDVIYLVHIALRSRMDFKICVKTRSNICCSNTNLCASVRRCFSFLIDVFVVLPIPQVVFPFIFKEMRSTRPSEIIKSLNTLVLFQYVPRIRQIYLSWRNLPRNAGKLDGWIKALFNFFLYILASHVIGAFWYFFSIQRETACWHLVCGNLNGCGNSFSCANTDSSVNYEFLDDRCPINTPNTTKFNFGIFLEALQSGIVQSSNLPQKFFYCFWWGLRNLRLI
;
A
#
# COMPACT_ATOMS: atom_id res chain seq x y z
N MET A 1 11.96 -82.80 -8.50
CA MET A 1 11.61 -83.30 -7.15
C MET A 1 10.13 -83.02 -6.91
N SER A 2 9.37 -84.08 -6.65
CA SER A 2 7.98 -84.22 -6.14
C SER A 2 6.95 -83.10 -6.36
N ASN A 3 5.83 -83.36 -7.06
CA ASN A 3 4.55 -83.92 -6.54
C ASN A 3 3.90 -83.00 -5.48
N ARG A 4 2.61 -82.68 -5.44
CA ARG A 4 1.38 -83.22 -6.06
C ARG A 4 0.22 -82.34 -5.56
N GLY A 5 -0.91 -82.29 -6.27
CA GLY A 5 -2.23 -82.11 -5.63
C GLY A 5 -3.09 -80.93 -6.10
N SER A 6 -3.83 -81.12 -7.20
CA SER A 6 -5.21 -80.63 -7.36
C SER A 6 -6.14 -81.49 -6.43
N PRO A 7 -7.44 -81.19 -6.18
CA PRO A 7 -8.44 -80.98 -7.24
C PRO A 7 -9.66 -80.08 -6.92
N GLN A 8 -10.49 -79.91 -7.95
CA GLN A 8 -11.98 -79.93 -7.89
C GLN A 8 -12.69 -78.65 -7.38
N GLU A 9 -13.79 -78.15 -7.96
CA GLU A 9 -14.88 -78.76 -8.74
C GLU A 9 -15.53 -77.74 -9.70
N ASN A 10 -15.95 -78.23 -10.88
CA ASN A 10 -17.27 -78.11 -11.54
C ASN A 10 -17.90 -76.72 -11.71
N GLY A 11 -18.57 -76.36 -12.80
CA GLY A 11 -19.18 -77.16 -13.84
C GLY A 11 -20.24 -76.30 -14.52
N GLU A 12 -20.00 -76.06 -15.80
CA GLU A 12 -20.87 -75.79 -16.93
C GLU A 12 -22.37 -76.19 -16.80
N SER A 13 -23.29 -75.30 -17.21
CA SER A 13 -24.46 -75.56 -18.09
C SER A 13 -25.44 -74.37 -17.97
N MET A 14 -25.80 -73.66 -19.05
CA MET A 14 -26.51 -74.02 -20.28
C MET A 14 -28.04 -73.84 -20.16
N ASN A 15 -28.48 -72.68 -20.66
CA ASN A 15 -29.61 -72.43 -21.57
C ASN A 15 -31.08 -72.70 -21.19
N ARG A 16 -31.90 -71.76 -21.73
CA ARG A 16 -33.32 -71.81 -22.13
C ARG A 16 -34.34 -71.67 -20.98
N GLU A 17 -35.46 -70.98 -21.13
CA GLU A 17 -36.20 -70.55 -22.33
C GLU A 17 -37.13 -69.36 -21.99
N THR A 18 -37.42 -68.62 -23.07
CA THR A 18 -38.51 -67.68 -23.38
C THR A 18 -39.79 -67.70 -22.51
N GLU A 19 -40.41 -66.53 -22.29
CA GLU A 19 -41.59 -66.05 -23.05
C GLU A 19 -42.08 -64.66 -22.58
N ASN A 20 -42.68 -63.94 -23.53
CA ASN A 20 -43.22 -62.58 -23.44
C ASN A 20 -44.45 -62.49 -22.51
N GLU A 21 -44.66 -61.30 -21.90
CA GLU A 21 -45.99 -60.68 -21.90
C GLU A 21 -45.90 -59.16 -21.72
N ASP A 22 -46.79 -58.50 -22.46
CA ASP A 22 -46.98 -57.09 -22.74
C ASP A 22 -47.63 -56.32 -21.56
N SER A 23 -47.36 -55.01 -21.49
CA SER A 23 -48.26 -53.92 -21.03
C SER A 23 -47.60 -52.91 -20.09
N GLY A 24 -47.65 -51.63 -20.49
CA GLY A 24 -47.75 -50.52 -19.53
C GLY A 24 -46.76 -49.39 -19.73
N ASP A 25 -46.97 -48.59 -20.77
CA ASP A 25 -46.44 -47.24 -20.88
C ASP A 25 -46.95 -46.38 -19.69
N ILE A 26 -46.04 -46.00 -18.77
CA ILE A 26 -46.26 -44.93 -17.78
C ILE A 26 -45.01 -44.05 -17.76
N ASN A 27 -44.66 -43.44 -18.89
CA ASN A 27 -43.80 -42.25 -18.88
C ASN A 27 -44.68 -40.99 -18.78
N GLY A 28 -45.21 -40.77 -17.57
CA GLY A 28 -45.88 -39.52 -17.19
C GLY A 28 -44.88 -38.41 -16.80
N PRO A 29 -45.36 -37.17 -16.58
CA PRO A 29 -44.62 -35.89 -16.65
C PRO A 29 -43.48 -35.66 -15.63
N VAL A 30 -43.16 -36.66 -14.82
CA VAL A 30 -42.28 -36.55 -13.65
C VAL A 30 -40.81 -36.57 -14.05
N HIS A 31 -40.44 -37.32 -15.10
CA HIS A 31 -39.04 -37.40 -15.55
C HIS A 31 -38.57 -36.09 -16.24
N GLU A 32 -39.46 -35.45 -17.00
CA GLU A 32 -39.18 -34.19 -17.70
C GLU A 32 -39.18 -32.97 -16.76
N ALA A 33 -39.97 -33.03 -15.67
CA ALA A 33 -39.93 -32.05 -14.59
C ALA A 33 -38.63 -32.13 -13.76
N ALA A 34 -38.06 -33.32 -13.56
CA ALA A 34 -36.81 -33.51 -12.81
C ALA A 34 -35.57 -33.05 -13.61
N GLU A 35 -35.49 -33.36 -14.91
CA GLU A 35 -34.39 -32.89 -15.77
C GLU A 35 -34.43 -31.38 -16.00
N SER A 36 -35.61 -30.78 -16.15
CA SER A 36 -35.76 -29.32 -16.27
C SER A 36 -35.41 -28.58 -14.97
N GLN A 37 -35.67 -29.17 -13.80
CA GLN A 37 -35.24 -28.63 -12.51
C GLN A 37 -33.73 -28.79 -12.26
N HIS A 38 -33.12 -29.90 -12.67
CA HIS A 38 -31.67 -30.11 -12.55
C HIS A 38 -30.90 -29.16 -13.48
N SER A 39 -31.33 -29.04 -14.74
CA SER A 39 -30.80 -28.07 -15.71
C SER A 39 -30.95 -26.61 -15.24
N ASN A 40 -32.10 -26.24 -14.68
CA ASN A 40 -32.28 -24.89 -14.11
C ASN A 40 -31.39 -24.62 -12.88
N ASN A 41 -31.19 -25.62 -12.01
CA ASN A 41 -30.30 -25.47 -10.85
C ASN A 41 -28.84 -25.34 -11.27
N ASP A 42 -28.38 -26.12 -12.25
CA ASP A 42 -27.02 -26.04 -12.78
C ASP A 42 -26.75 -24.72 -13.51
N ASN A 43 -27.73 -24.24 -14.29
CA ASN A 43 -27.68 -22.92 -14.93
C ASN A 43 -27.63 -21.78 -13.88
N HIS A 44 -28.45 -21.86 -12.84
CA HIS A 44 -28.49 -20.85 -11.77
C HIS A 44 -27.25 -20.91 -10.84
N GLU A 45 -26.64 -22.07 -10.66
CA GLU A 45 -25.39 -22.23 -9.91
C GLU A 45 -24.17 -21.80 -10.73
N GLY A 46 -24.17 -22.08 -12.04
CA GLY A 46 -23.22 -21.57 -13.03
C GLY A 46 -23.23 -20.05 -13.11
N GLU A 47 -24.40 -19.43 -13.21
CA GLU A 47 -24.54 -17.97 -13.21
C GLU A 47 -24.05 -17.33 -11.90
N ARG A 48 -24.39 -17.94 -10.74
CA ARG A 48 -23.87 -17.52 -9.43
C ARG A 48 -22.35 -17.69 -9.30
N ARG A 49 -21.75 -18.70 -9.94
CA ARG A 49 -20.29 -18.90 -9.95
C ARG A 49 -19.60 -17.85 -10.82
N THR A 50 -20.14 -17.55 -12.00
CA THR A 50 -19.64 -16.51 -12.92
C THR A 50 -19.73 -15.12 -12.29
N LYS A 51 -20.86 -14.75 -11.68
CA LYS A 51 -21.01 -13.47 -10.94
C LYS A 51 -19.99 -13.34 -9.80
N ARG A 52 -19.68 -14.43 -9.08
CA ARG A 52 -18.66 -14.44 -8.01
C ARG A 52 -17.24 -14.22 -8.55
N ILE A 53 -16.91 -14.78 -9.70
CA ILE A 53 -15.61 -14.62 -10.36
C ILE A 53 -15.43 -13.18 -10.84
N ILE A 54 -16.42 -12.63 -11.54
CA ILE A 54 -16.40 -11.24 -12.02
C ILE A 54 -16.25 -10.26 -10.84
N ARG A 55 -17.06 -10.44 -9.78
CA ARG A 55 -16.97 -9.58 -8.58
C ARG A 55 -15.58 -9.59 -7.95
N ARG A 56 -14.91 -10.74 -7.93
CA ARG A 56 -13.54 -10.87 -7.40
C ARG A 56 -12.54 -10.13 -8.28
N HIS A 57 -12.65 -10.23 -9.59
CA HIS A 57 -11.78 -9.49 -10.50
C HIS A 57 -11.95 -7.98 -10.33
N VAL A 58 -13.20 -7.48 -10.35
CA VAL A 58 -13.50 -6.07 -10.13
C VAL A 58 -12.94 -5.58 -8.79
N TRP A 59 -13.07 -6.38 -7.72
CA TRP A 59 -12.50 -6.04 -6.41
C TRP A 59 -10.97 -5.93 -6.45
N ASN A 60 -10.27 -6.85 -7.12
CA ASN A 60 -8.81 -6.80 -7.25
C ASN A 60 -8.34 -5.57 -8.04
N TYR A 61 -9.06 -5.19 -9.11
CA TYR A 61 -8.80 -3.95 -9.85
C TYR A 61 -9.03 -2.70 -8.97
N LEU A 62 -10.16 -2.65 -8.26
CA LEU A 62 -10.48 -1.56 -7.33
C LEU A 62 -9.40 -1.43 -6.24
N PHE A 63 -8.96 -2.55 -5.66
CA PHE A 63 -7.92 -2.57 -4.65
C PHE A 63 -6.58 -2.07 -5.21
N LEU A 64 -6.16 -2.52 -6.39
CA LEU A 64 -4.95 -2.03 -7.04
C LEU A 64 -5.01 -0.51 -7.25
N PHE A 65 -6.14 -0.01 -7.77
CA PHE A 65 -6.32 1.42 -7.99
C PHE A 65 -6.23 2.22 -6.68
N SER A 66 -6.85 1.71 -5.61
CA SER A 66 -6.71 2.28 -4.26
C SER A 66 -5.26 2.30 -3.79
N CYS A 67 -4.47 1.26 -4.06
CA CYS A 67 -3.05 1.21 -3.70
C CYS A 67 -2.22 2.22 -4.49
N VAL A 68 -2.54 2.44 -5.77
CA VAL A 68 -1.91 3.46 -6.62
C VAL A 68 -2.22 4.86 -6.10
N ILE A 69 -3.49 5.15 -5.78
CA ILE A 69 -3.88 6.43 -5.16
C ILE A 69 -3.13 6.62 -3.85
N ALA A 70 -3.08 5.59 -3.00
CA ALA A 70 -2.32 5.66 -1.76
C ALA A 70 -0.83 5.96 -2.04
N ALA A 71 -0.19 5.32 -3.01
CA ALA A 71 1.20 5.62 -3.32
C ALA A 71 1.43 7.09 -3.77
N ILE A 72 0.50 7.67 -4.52
CA ILE A 72 0.61 9.07 -4.97
C ILE A 72 0.36 10.06 -3.83
N VAL A 73 -0.60 9.75 -2.96
CA VAL A 73 -1.02 10.63 -1.85
C VAL A 73 -0.02 10.59 -0.68
N ASP A 74 0.80 9.54 -0.53
CA ASP A 74 1.74 9.37 0.60
C ASP A 74 2.77 10.52 0.67
N PRO A 75 3.47 10.85 -0.42
CA PRO A 75 4.44 11.93 -0.40
C PRO A 75 3.82 13.32 -0.24
N LEU A 76 2.49 13.49 -0.40
CA LEU A 76 1.86 14.78 -0.19
C LEU A 76 1.94 15.28 1.26
N PHE A 77 2.10 14.37 2.23
CA PHE A 77 2.36 14.74 3.62
C PHE A 77 3.60 15.62 3.76
N PHE A 78 4.62 15.37 2.94
CA PHE A 78 5.89 16.09 2.97
C PHE A 78 5.79 17.53 2.48
N TYR A 79 4.75 17.90 1.72
CA TYR A 79 4.52 19.27 1.24
C TYR A 79 3.70 20.15 2.20
N ILE A 80 3.20 19.58 3.30
CA ILE A 80 2.37 20.26 4.29
C ILE A 80 3.12 21.32 5.12
N PRO A 81 4.37 21.10 5.57
CA PRO A 81 5.08 22.12 6.29
C PRO A 81 5.50 23.24 5.33
N VAL A 82 5.34 24.48 5.79
CA VAL A 82 5.69 25.70 5.06
C VAL A 82 6.45 26.63 5.99
N ILE A 83 7.48 27.27 5.47
CA ILE A 83 8.25 28.26 6.22
C ILE A 83 7.67 29.65 5.97
N ASN A 84 7.37 30.37 7.04
CA ASN A 84 7.05 31.78 6.94
C ASN A 84 8.35 32.59 6.86
N ASP A 85 8.57 33.26 5.72
CA ASP A 85 9.78 34.02 5.44
C ASP A 85 9.98 35.18 6.44
N SER A 86 8.91 35.91 6.75
CA SER A 86 8.98 37.11 7.61
C SER A 86 9.24 36.82 9.09
N LYS A 87 8.78 35.68 9.60
CA LYS A 87 8.84 35.35 11.04
C LYS A 87 9.76 34.17 11.37
N ARG A 88 10.37 33.54 10.35
CA ARG A 88 11.15 32.29 10.45
C ARG A 88 10.50 31.26 11.38
N CYS A 89 9.28 30.90 11.04
CA CYS A 89 8.47 29.94 11.79
C CYS A 89 7.77 28.96 10.84
N LEU A 90 7.32 27.83 11.37
CA LEU A 90 6.68 26.76 10.61
C LEU A 90 5.15 26.84 10.65
N LEU A 91 4.55 26.94 9.47
CA LEU A 91 3.13 26.82 9.19
C LEU A 91 2.78 25.37 8.83
N LEU A 92 1.56 24.98 9.19
CA LEU A 92 0.95 23.71 8.75
C LEU A 92 -0.18 24.06 7.79
N GLU A 93 -0.08 23.60 6.54
CA GLU A 93 -1.15 23.78 5.56
C GLU A 93 -2.36 22.90 5.91
N LYS A 94 -3.30 23.45 6.70
CA LYS A 94 -4.48 22.73 7.20
C LYS A 94 -5.33 22.14 6.07
N LYS A 95 -5.52 22.88 4.97
CA LYS A 95 -6.31 22.41 3.82
C LYS A 95 -5.71 21.16 3.18
N LEU A 96 -4.39 21.16 2.97
CA LEU A 96 -3.67 20.02 2.42
C LEU A 96 -3.66 18.84 3.40
N TRP A 97 -3.39 19.11 4.68
CA TRP A 97 -3.44 18.10 5.74
C TRP A 97 -4.78 17.36 5.77
N THR A 98 -5.89 18.10 5.83
CA THR A 98 -7.23 17.51 5.84
C THR A 98 -7.51 16.71 4.57
N ALA A 99 -7.16 17.24 3.40
CA ALA A 99 -7.38 16.52 2.14
C ALA A 99 -6.61 15.19 2.10
N VAL A 100 -5.30 15.21 2.37
CA VAL A 100 -4.46 14.02 2.36
C VAL A 100 -4.94 13.00 3.40
N PHE A 101 -5.29 13.46 4.61
CA PHE A 101 -5.83 12.59 5.66
C PHE A 101 -7.15 11.92 5.25
N VAL A 102 -8.07 12.64 4.61
CA VAL A 102 -9.33 12.06 4.13
C VAL A 102 -9.10 11.01 3.04
N PHE A 103 -8.29 11.31 2.02
CA PHE A 103 -7.96 10.33 0.97
C PHE A 103 -7.34 9.07 1.55
N ARG A 104 -6.43 9.25 2.51
CA ARG A 104 -5.81 8.19 3.29
C ARG A 104 -6.81 7.29 3.99
N MET A 105 -7.70 7.89 4.79
CA MET A 105 -8.72 7.16 5.54
C MET A 105 -9.58 6.31 4.61
N VAL A 106 -9.98 6.84 3.44
CA VAL A 106 -10.73 6.09 2.42
C VAL A 106 -9.92 4.90 1.91
N THR A 107 -8.64 5.09 1.54
CA THR A 107 -7.80 4.00 1.04
C THR A 107 -7.50 2.94 2.11
N ASP A 108 -7.35 3.35 3.37
CA ASP A 108 -7.10 2.44 4.49
C ASP A 108 -8.33 1.57 4.78
N VAL A 109 -9.54 2.13 4.69
CA VAL A 109 -10.80 1.35 4.83
C VAL A 109 -10.92 0.32 3.71
N ILE A 110 -10.68 0.70 2.45
CA ILE A 110 -10.69 -0.24 1.31
C ILE A 110 -9.69 -1.37 1.57
N TYR A 111 -8.53 -1.03 2.12
CA TYR A 111 -7.53 -2.01 2.48
C TYR A 111 -7.99 -2.98 3.56
N LEU A 112 -8.53 -2.47 4.67
CA LEU A 112 -9.03 -3.29 5.78
C LEU A 112 -10.10 -4.26 5.28
N VAL A 113 -10.98 -3.82 4.37
CA VAL A 113 -11.94 -4.70 3.71
C VAL A 113 -11.25 -5.76 2.86
N HIS A 114 -10.22 -5.39 2.07
CA HIS A 114 -9.46 -6.37 1.28
C HIS A 114 -8.78 -7.43 2.17
N ILE A 115 -8.17 -7.03 3.28
CA ILE A 115 -7.61 -7.95 4.29
C ILE A 115 -8.70 -8.86 4.85
N ALA A 116 -9.84 -8.29 5.28
CA ALA A 116 -10.93 -9.06 5.88
C ALA A 116 -11.55 -10.07 4.91
N LEU A 117 -11.68 -9.71 3.63
CA LEU A 117 -12.15 -10.62 2.59
C LEU A 117 -11.14 -11.74 2.33
N ARG A 118 -9.84 -11.44 2.32
CA ARG A 118 -8.77 -12.43 2.15
C ARG A 118 -8.70 -13.40 3.33
N SER A 119 -8.75 -12.89 4.56
CA SER A 119 -8.71 -13.73 5.77
C SER A 119 -9.93 -14.65 5.89
N ARG A 120 -11.13 -14.20 5.49
CA ARG A 120 -12.32 -15.05 5.43
C ARG A 120 -12.16 -16.21 4.43
N MET A 121 -11.48 -15.97 3.31
CA MET A 121 -11.19 -17.00 2.31
C MET A 121 -10.13 -17.99 2.82
N ASP A 122 -9.05 -17.49 3.42
CA ASP A 122 -7.98 -18.32 3.98
C ASP A 122 -8.46 -19.17 5.16
N PHE A 123 -9.32 -18.61 6.02
CA PHE A 123 -9.97 -19.34 7.12
C PHE A 123 -10.90 -20.45 6.61
N LYS A 124 -11.74 -20.16 5.59
CA LYS A 124 -12.60 -21.19 4.97
C LYS A 124 -11.79 -22.33 4.36
N ILE A 125 -10.67 -22.01 3.70
CA ILE A 125 -9.75 -23.02 3.17
C ILE A 125 -9.14 -23.83 4.32
N CYS A 126 -8.70 -23.18 5.40
CA CYS A 126 -8.12 -23.85 6.56
C CYS A 126 -9.09 -24.82 7.24
N VAL A 127 -10.36 -24.43 7.41
CA VAL A 127 -11.41 -25.28 7.99
C VAL A 127 -11.75 -26.45 7.07
N LYS A 128 -11.85 -26.21 5.75
CA LYS A 128 -12.13 -27.27 4.76
C LYS A 128 -10.98 -28.28 4.64
N THR A 129 -9.73 -27.83 4.75
CA THR A 129 -8.57 -28.74 4.78
C THR A 129 -8.55 -29.58 6.06
N ARG A 130 -9.02 -29.03 7.20
CA ARG A 130 -9.13 -29.77 8.46
C ARG A 130 -10.18 -30.89 8.43
N SER A 131 -11.26 -30.76 7.66
CA SER A 131 -12.23 -31.86 7.49
C SER A 131 -11.71 -32.98 6.58
N ASN A 132 -10.71 -32.69 5.74
CA ASN A 132 -10.18 -33.65 4.76
C ASN A 132 -8.83 -34.28 5.15
N ILE A 133 -8.19 -33.87 6.25
CA ILE A 133 -6.85 -34.37 6.61
C ILE A 133 -6.71 -34.47 8.13
N CYS A 134 -6.83 -35.69 8.65
CA CYS A 134 -6.21 -36.11 9.88
C CYS A 134 -4.67 -36.01 9.72
N CYS A 135 -4.05 -35.21 10.58
CA CYS A 135 -2.63 -35.11 10.92
C CYS A 135 -1.56 -35.63 9.93
N SER A 136 -0.88 -34.70 9.26
CA SER A 136 0.55 -34.82 8.92
C SER A 136 1.28 -33.58 9.45
N ASN A 137 2.42 -33.79 10.14
CA ASN A 137 3.21 -32.76 10.86
C ASN A 137 3.62 -31.56 9.98
N THR A 138 3.59 -31.69 8.65
CA THR A 138 3.89 -30.63 7.68
C THR A 138 2.82 -29.54 7.59
N ASN A 139 1.55 -29.88 7.91
CA ASN A 139 0.39 -29.00 7.70
C ASN A 139 0.23 -27.96 8.83
N LEU A 140 0.73 -28.25 10.03
CA LEU A 140 0.74 -27.31 11.15
C LEU A 140 1.69 -26.14 10.86
N CYS A 141 2.86 -26.42 10.29
CA CYS A 141 3.86 -25.42 9.90
C CYS A 141 3.37 -24.54 8.74
N ALA A 142 2.62 -25.10 7.78
CA ALA A 142 2.03 -24.34 6.68
C ALA A 142 0.92 -23.38 7.14
N SER A 143 0.13 -23.77 8.14
CA SER A 143 -0.93 -22.92 8.72
C SER A 143 -0.34 -21.74 9.50
N VAL A 144 0.66 -21.99 10.36
CA VAL A 144 1.38 -20.94 11.11
C VAL A 144 2.07 -19.95 10.17
N ARG A 145 2.72 -20.44 9.10
CA ARG A 145 3.37 -19.59 8.09
C ARG A 145 2.38 -18.69 7.35
N ARG A 146 1.15 -19.17 7.13
CA ARG A 146 0.08 -18.40 6.47
C ARG A 146 -0.49 -17.33 7.40
N CYS A 147 -0.68 -17.62 8.68
CA CYS A 147 -1.03 -16.59 9.69
C CYS A 147 0.08 -15.55 9.88
N PHE A 148 1.35 -15.95 9.90
CA PHE A 148 2.46 -15.01 10.01
C PHE A 148 2.57 -14.09 8.78
N SER A 149 2.34 -14.64 7.57
CA SER A 149 2.26 -13.84 6.34
C SER A 149 1.11 -12.83 6.39
N PHE A 150 -0.02 -13.20 6.99
CA PHE A 150 -1.15 -12.29 7.22
C PHE A 150 -0.80 -11.14 8.18
N LEU A 151 -0.07 -11.41 9.27
CA LEU A 151 0.38 -10.37 10.20
C LEU A 151 1.40 -9.41 9.55
N ILE A 152 2.31 -9.92 8.72
CA ILE A 152 3.21 -9.09 7.92
C ILE A 152 2.40 -8.23 6.95
N ASP A 153 1.42 -8.81 6.26
CA ASP A 153 0.52 -8.08 5.35
C ASP A 153 -0.27 -6.98 6.08
N VAL A 154 -0.60 -7.15 7.37
CA VAL A 154 -1.24 -6.10 8.21
C VAL A 154 -0.23 -5.02 8.61
N PHE A 155 0.96 -5.41 9.08
CA PHE A 155 1.96 -4.47 9.59
C PHE A 155 2.50 -3.54 8.50
N VAL A 156 2.71 -4.07 7.30
CA VAL A 156 3.14 -3.34 6.09
C VAL A 156 2.24 -2.15 5.77
N VAL A 157 0.98 -2.23 6.16
CA VAL A 157 -0.11 -1.40 5.63
C VAL A 157 -0.50 -0.29 6.57
N LEU A 158 -0.15 -0.42 7.85
CA LEU A 158 -0.51 0.55 8.87
C LEU A 158 -0.23 1.98 8.37
N PRO A 159 -1.15 2.94 8.62
CA PRO A 159 -1.04 4.32 8.18
C PRO A 159 0.00 5.11 8.98
N ILE A 160 1.20 4.56 9.11
CA ILE A 160 2.29 5.11 9.91
C ILE A 160 2.68 6.52 9.44
N PRO A 161 2.71 6.87 8.13
CA PRO A 161 2.97 8.27 7.75
C PRO A 161 1.99 9.26 8.39
N GLN A 162 0.70 8.89 8.52
CA GLN A 162 -0.32 9.74 9.15
C GLN A 162 -0.10 9.90 10.65
N VAL A 163 0.32 8.81 11.32
CA VAL A 163 0.54 8.80 12.76
C VAL A 163 1.86 9.48 13.12
N VAL A 164 2.91 9.26 12.33
CA VAL A 164 4.28 9.74 12.58
C VAL A 164 4.47 11.20 12.21
N PHE A 165 3.84 11.67 11.13
CA PHE A 165 4.04 13.04 10.65
C PHE A 165 3.75 14.13 11.71
N PRO A 166 2.66 14.07 12.50
CA PRO A 166 2.42 15.03 13.58
C PRO A 166 3.57 15.10 14.59
N PHE A 167 4.19 13.96 14.91
CA PHE A 167 5.34 13.92 15.81
C PHE A 167 6.57 14.55 15.17
N ILE A 168 6.87 14.23 13.90
CA ILE A 168 7.97 14.88 13.17
C ILE A 168 7.75 16.38 13.11
N PHE A 169 6.52 16.81 12.79
CA PHE A 169 6.19 18.22 12.66
C PHE A 169 6.26 18.97 14.00
N LYS A 170 5.83 18.34 15.09
CA LYS A 170 6.01 18.87 16.45
C LYS A 170 7.50 19.04 16.77
N GLU A 171 8.32 18.06 16.41
CA GLU A 171 9.76 18.09 16.66
C GLU A 171 10.46 19.18 15.85
N MET A 172 10.11 19.35 14.56
CA MET A 172 10.63 20.47 13.75
C MET A 172 10.29 21.85 14.34
N ARG A 173 9.15 21.97 15.03
CA ARG A 173 8.72 23.20 15.71
C ARG A 173 9.31 23.40 17.11
N SER A 174 9.91 22.36 17.69
CA SER A 174 10.62 22.47 18.95
C SER A 174 11.82 23.39 18.76
N THR A 175 12.20 24.18 19.77
CA THR A 175 13.50 24.88 19.74
C THR A 175 14.64 24.01 20.25
N ARG A 176 14.32 22.88 20.90
CA ARG A 176 15.29 21.90 21.36
C ARG A 176 15.51 20.85 20.27
N PRO A 177 16.77 20.56 19.90
CA PRO A 177 17.06 19.49 18.96
C PRO A 177 16.74 18.13 19.58
N SER A 178 16.30 17.19 18.74
CA SER A 178 16.02 15.81 19.14
C SER A 178 16.50 14.85 18.07
N GLU A 179 17.16 13.79 18.50
CA GLU A 179 17.61 12.70 17.62
C GLU A 179 16.43 11.83 17.15
N ILE A 180 15.27 11.93 17.81
CA ILE A 180 14.07 11.14 17.48
C ILE A 180 13.61 11.43 16.03
N ILE A 181 13.78 12.66 15.54
CA ILE A 181 13.37 13.02 14.17
C ILE A 181 14.08 12.17 13.11
N LYS A 182 15.36 11.84 13.32
CA LYS A 182 16.13 11.00 12.39
C LYS A 182 15.56 9.57 12.34
N SER A 183 15.22 9.02 13.50
CA SER A 183 14.58 7.71 13.62
C SER A 183 13.20 7.69 12.97
N LEU A 184 12.38 8.73 13.18
CA LEU A 184 11.06 8.85 12.57
C LEU A 184 11.15 8.98 11.04
N ASN A 185 12.09 9.77 10.52
CA ASN A 185 12.33 9.87 9.07
C ASN A 185 12.74 8.52 8.47
N THR A 186 13.61 7.79 9.16
CA THR A 186 14.07 6.46 8.74
C THR A 186 12.91 5.47 8.70
N LEU A 187 12.04 5.50 9.72
CA LEU A 187 10.83 4.70 9.78
C LEU A 187 9.91 4.97 8.57
N VAL A 188 9.70 6.24 8.25
CA VAL A 188 8.86 6.65 7.11
C VAL A 188 9.46 6.18 5.78
N LEU A 189 10.78 6.31 5.59
CA LEU A 189 11.49 5.81 4.41
C LEU A 189 11.40 4.29 4.27
N PHE A 190 11.71 3.56 5.36
CA PHE A 190 11.67 2.11 5.38
C PHE A 190 10.29 1.56 5.01
N GLN A 191 9.25 2.27 5.42
CA GLN A 191 7.88 1.88 5.15
C GLN A 191 7.40 2.16 3.72
N TYR A 192 8.15 2.94 2.96
CA TYR A 192 7.82 3.13 1.55
C TYR A 192 8.10 1.87 0.71
N VAL A 193 9.12 1.10 1.08
CA VAL A 193 9.50 -0.18 0.43
C VAL A 193 8.33 -1.19 0.41
N PRO A 194 7.70 -1.53 1.56
CA PRO A 194 6.62 -2.50 1.55
C PRO A 194 5.36 -1.99 0.83
N ARG A 195 5.12 -0.67 0.76
CA ARG A 195 4.03 -0.08 -0.05
C ARG A 195 4.25 -0.32 -1.55
N ILE A 196 5.45 -0.02 -2.07
CA ILE A 196 5.78 -0.30 -3.48
C ILE A 196 5.70 -1.80 -3.77
N ARG A 197 6.24 -2.64 -2.89
CA ARG A 197 6.15 -4.10 -3.01
C ARG A 197 4.71 -4.57 -3.12
N GLN A 198 3.81 -3.97 -2.35
CA GLN A 198 2.41 -4.35 -2.33
C GLN A 198 1.67 -3.93 -3.61
N ILE A 199 1.99 -2.78 -4.22
CA ILE A 199 1.50 -2.42 -5.56
C ILE A 199 1.97 -3.45 -6.59
N TYR A 200 3.26 -3.80 -6.55
CA TYR A 200 3.83 -4.81 -7.44
C TYR A 200 3.16 -6.19 -7.29
N LEU A 201 2.93 -6.65 -6.05
CA LEU A 201 2.25 -7.91 -5.79
C LEU A 201 0.79 -7.86 -6.24
N SER A 202 0.09 -6.75 -5.96
CA SER A 202 -1.30 -6.55 -6.38
C SER A 202 -1.40 -6.62 -7.90
N TRP A 203 -0.52 -5.90 -8.60
CA TRP A 203 -0.38 -5.92 -10.05
C TRP A 203 -0.12 -7.32 -10.62
N ARG A 204 0.83 -8.06 -10.03
CA ARG A 204 1.20 -9.40 -10.49
C ARG A 204 0.07 -10.41 -10.39
N ASN A 205 -0.84 -10.22 -9.42
CA ASN A 205 -1.96 -11.12 -9.14
C ASN A 205 -3.21 -10.81 -9.99
N LEU A 206 -3.19 -9.80 -10.87
CA LEU A 206 -4.31 -9.56 -11.77
C LEU A 206 -4.38 -10.62 -12.88
N PRO A 207 -5.61 -10.97 -13.32
CA PRO A 207 -5.78 -11.81 -14.50
C PRO A 207 -5.11 -11.12 -15.70
N ARG A 208 -4.18 -11.81 -16.35
CA ARG A 208 -3.52 -11.29 -17.55
C ARG A 208 -4.34 -11.65 -18.77
N ASN A 209 -4.58 -10.66 -19.62
CA ASN A 209 -5.10 -10.91 -20.96
C ASN A 209 -3.92 -11.36 -21.84
N ALA A 210 -3.98 -12.55 -22.42
CA ALA A 210 -2.95 -13.01 -23.34
C ALA A 210 -3.05 -12.19 -24.65
N GLY A 211 -2.02 -11.37 -24.96
CA GLY A 211 -1.96 -10.60 -26.22
C GLY A 211 -1.09 -9.34 -26.17
N LYS A 212 -1.09 -8.57 -27.28
CA LYS A 212 -0.35 -7.32 -27.46
C LYS A 212 -0.65 -6.25 -26.39
N LEU A 213 -1.84 -6.29 -25.80
CA LEU A 213 -2.27 -5.41 -24.71
C LEU A 213 -1.44 -5.60 -23.42
N ASP A 214 -0.97 -6.83 -23.12
CA ASP A 214 -0.16 -7.11 -21.93
C ASP A 214 1.19 -6.38 -21.97
N GLY A 215 1.78 -6.24 -23.17
CA GLY A 215 3.02 -5.49 -23.37
C GLY A 215 2.86 -3.99 -23.06
N TRP A 216 1.81 -3.36 -23.58
CA TRP A 216 1.49 -1.95 -23.32
C TRP A 216 1.17 -1.70 -21.85
N ILE A 217 0.42 -2.59 -21.22
CA ILE A 217 0.06 -2.53 -19.80
C ILE A 217 1.32 -2.59 -18.92
N LYS A 218 2.29 -3.45 -19.23
CA LYS A 218 3.59 -3.49 -18.55
C LYS A 218 4.41 -2.22 -18.73
N ALA A 219 4.47 -1.70 -19.96
CA ALA A 219 5.18 -0.46 -20.25
C ALA A 219 4.60 0.73 -19.45
N LEU A 220 3.27 0.84 -19.43
CA LEU A 220 2.55 1.86 -18.66
C LEU A 220 2.81 1.74 -17.15
N PHE A 221 2.83 0.53 -16.61
CA PHE A 221 3.14 0.29 -15.20
C PHE A 221 4.58 0.69 -14.86
N ASN A 222 5.55 0.34 -15.71
CA ASN A 222 6.93 0.74 -15.50
C ASN A 222 7.10 2.27 -15.53
N PHE A 223 6.42 2.93 -16.49
CA PHE A 223 6.40 4.38 -16.56
C PHE A 223 5.76 5.01 -15.31
N PHE A 224 4.66 4.44 -14.81
CA PHE A 224 4.05 4.86 -13.55
C PHE A 224 5.01 4.75 -12.36
N LEU A 225 5.76 3.65 -12.24
CA LEU A 225 6.75 3.48 -11.18
C LEU A 225 7.84 4.56 -11.26
N TYR A 226 8.24 4.96 -12.46
CA TYR A 226 9.22 6.03 -12.66
C TYR A 226 8.69 7.40 -12.23
N ILE A 227 7.44 7.74 -12.60
CA ILE A 227 6.75 8.95 -12.12
C ILE A 227 6.65 8.93 -10.59
N LEU A 228 6.26 7.79 -10.01
CA LEU A 228 6.12 7.63 -8.57
C LEU A 228 7.46 7.82 -7.86
N ALA A 229 8.54 7.22 -8.37
CA ALA A 229 9.88 7.41 -7.81
C ALA A 229 10.29 8.89 -7.81
N SER A 230 10.03 9.60 -8.92
CA SER A 230 10.35 11.02 -9.05
C SER A 230 9.60 11.87 -8.03
N HIS A 231 8.29 11.62 -7.89
CA HIS A 231 7.43 12.29 -6.92
C HIS A 231 7.91 12.06 -5.49
N VAL A 232 8.28 10.83 -5.16
CA VAL A 232 8.78 10.44 -3.82
C VAL A 232 10.10 11.15 -3.50
N ILE A 233 11.07 11.06 -4.41
CA ILE A 233 12.39 11.68 -4.24
C ILE A 233 12.25 13.20 -4.11
N GLY A 234 11.45 13.83 -4.98
CA GLY A 234 11.17 15.27 -4.94
C GLY A 234 10.52 15.71 -3.63
N ALA A 235 9.54 14.96 -3.14
CA ALA A 235 8.85 15.25 -1.88
C ALA A 235 9.79 15.12 -0.66
N PHE A 236 10.63 14.08 -0.63
CA PHE A 236 11.66 13.95 0.41
C PHE A 236 12.66 15.10 0.36
N TRP A 237 13.09 15.50 -0.84
CA TRP A 237 13.99 16.64 -0.99
C TRP A 237 13.38 17.94 -0.46
N TYR A 238 12.11 18.23 -0.79
CA TYR A 238 11.38 19.38 -0.22
C TYR A 238 11.36 19.33 1.32
N PHE A 239 10.96 18.20 1.88
CA PHE A 239 10.79 18.05 3.33
C PHE A 239 12.11 18.11 4.08
N PHE A 240 13.15 17.46 3.55
CA PHE A 240 14.48 17.55 4.12
C PHE A 240 15.11 18.92 3.96
N SER A 241 14.69 19.72 2.97
CA SER A 241 15.11 21.12 2.88
C SER A 241 14.60 21.93 4.07
N ILE A 242 13.33 21.77 4.42
CA ILE A 242 12.75 22.38 5.62
C ILE A 242 13.44 21.87 6.88
N GLN A 243 13.65 20.56 7.01
CA GLN A 243 14.39 20.02 8.16
C GLN A 243 15.80 20.57 8.26
N ARG A 244 16.49 20.73 7.13
CA ARG A 244 17.85 21.26 7.11
C ARG A 244 17.91 22.72 7.56
N GLU A 245 16.93 23.53 7.16
CA GLU A 245 16.79 24.90 7.65
C GLU A 245 16.48 24.93 9.15
N THR A 246 15.52 24.12 9.63
CA THR A 246 15.18 24.06 11.06
C THR A 246 16.35 23.54 11.92
N ALA A 247 17.20 22.66 11.38
CA ALA A 247 18.41 22.21 12.06
C ALA A 247 19.43 23.34 12.23
N CYS A 248 19.50 24.28 11.28
CA CYS A 248 20.30 25.49 11.46
C CYS A 248 19.70 26.36 12.58
N TRP A 249 18.39 26.53 12.62
CA TRP A 249 17.72 27.28 13.68
C TRP A 249 17.96 26.66 15.06
N HIS A 250 17.90 25.33 15.19
CA HIS A 250 18.23 24.60 16.42
C HIS A 250 19.67 24.85 16.87
N LEU A 251 20.63 24.87 15.95
CA LEU A 251 22.03 25.13 16.27
C LEU A 251 22.22 26.53 16.85
N VAL A 252 21.56 27.54 16.26
CA VAL A 252 21.64 28.92 16.73
C VAL A 252 20.96 29.06 18.09
N CYS A 253 19.77 28.49 18.24
CA CYS A 253 18.98 28.56 19.48
C CYS A 253 19.53 27.72 20.63
N GLY A 254 20.33 26.69 20.35
CA GLY A 254 21.05 25.93 21.39
C GLY A 254 22.20 26.72 22.02
N ASN A 255 22.75 27.71 21.30
CA ASN A 255 23.94 28.46 21.70
C ASN A 255 23.64 29.88 22.21
N LEU A 256 22.42 30.39 22.03
CA LEU A 256 22.05 31.78 22.32
C LEU A 256 20.80 31.87 23.20
N ASN A 257 20.85 32.76 24.18
CA ASN A 257 19.69 33.15 24.97
C ASN A 257 18.86 34.18 24.18
N GLY A 258 17.95 33.70 23.33
CA GLY A 258 17.10 34.57 22.52
C GLY A 258 15.97 33.88 21.77
N CYS A 259 15.88 32.55 21.84
CA CYS A 259 14.83 31.81 21.17
C CYS A 259 13.65 31.56 22.09
N GLY A 260 12.44 31.68 21.54
CA GLY A 260 11.21 31.35 22.25
C GLY A 260 11.06 29.84 22.48
N ASN A 261 9.90 29.45 23.00
CA ASN A 261 9.63 28.04 23.34
C ASN A 261 9.34 27.17 22.10
N SER A 262 9.01 27.77 20.94
CA SER A 262 8.70 27.05 19.71
C SER A 262 8.85 27.93 18.47
N PHE A 263 9.18 27.31 17.33
CA PHE A 263 9.12 27.92 15.99
C PHE A 263 7.72 27.81 15.35
N SER A 264 6.65 27.81 16.16
CA SER A 264 5.27 27.73 15.66
C SER A 264 4.70 29.10 15.31
N CYS A 265 4.22 29.29 14.08
CA CYS A 265 3.53 30.53 13.71
C CYS A 265 2.11 30.66 14.29
N ALA A 266 1.57 29.60 14.92
CA ALA A 266 0.20 29.59 15.43
C ALA A 266 0.09 30.03 16.90
N ASN A 267 1.17 29.87 17.68
CA ASN A 267 1.19 30.08 19.13
C ASN A 267 2.21 31.13 19.56
N THR A 268 2.76 31.90 18.62
CA THR A 268 3.68 32.97 18.98
C THR A 268 2.88 34.13 19.55
N ASP A 269 3.11 34.42 20.83
CA ASP A 269 3.09 35.80 21.31
C ASP A 269 3.77 36.63 20.22
N SER A 270 3.06 37.63 19.73
CA SER A 270 3.38 38.41 18.53
C SER A 270 4.71 39.19 18.57
N SER A 271 5.59 38.92 19.55
CA SER A 271 6.79 39.68 19.88
C SER A 271 8.11 39.02 19.49
N VAL A 272 8.19 37.70 19.26
CA VAL A 272 9.48 37.05 18.94
C VAL A 272 9.71 37.03 17.43
N ASN A 273 10.44 38.03 16.93
CA ASN A 273 10.96 38.07 15.57
C ASN A 273 12.30 37.31 15.52
N TYR A 274 12.37 36.29 14.66
CA TYR A 274 13.55 35.46 14.45
C TYR A 274 14.40 35.91 13.26
N GLU A 275 14.27 37.16 12.79
CA GLU A 275 15.03 37.74 11.68
C GLU A 275 16.56 37.62 11.85
N PHE A 276 17.06 37.60 13.09
CA PHE A 276 18.47 37.34 13.39
C PHE A 276 18.97 35.97 12.89
N LEU A 277 18.06 35.02 12.59
CA LEU A 277 18.41 33.75 11.98
C LEU A 277 18.93 33.92 10.55
N ASP A 278 18.61 34.99 9.84
CA ASP A 278 19.06 35.21 8.46
C ASP A 278 20.58 35.41 8.41
N ASP A 279 21.11 36.13 9.39
CA ASP A 279 22.55 36.36 9.52
C ASP A 279 23.31 35.09 9.91
N ARG A 280 22.66 34.17 10.63
CA ARG A 280 23.29 32.97 11.20
C ARG A 280 23.07 31.73 10.35
N CYS A 281 21.97 31.70 9.60
CA CYS A 281 21.55 30.67 8.67
C CYS A 281 21.38 31.27 7.26
N PRO A 282 22.43 31.82 6.65
CA PRO A 282 22.30 32.60 5.42
C PRO A 282 21.99 31.70 4.21
N ILE A 283 20.80 31.87 3.63
CA ILE A 283 20.35 31.16 2.43
C ILE A 283 20.76 31.92 1.16
N ASN A 284 20.61 33.25 1.16
CA ASN A 284 20.85 34.10 -0.02
C ASN A 284 22.35 34.28 -0.31
N THR A 285 23.16 34.43 0.75
CA THR A 285 24.62 34.53 0.67
C THR A 285 25.24 33.36 1.44
N PRO A 286 25.19 32.14 0.87
CA PRO A 286 25.53 30.92 1.58
C PRO A 286 26.98 30.96 2.08
N ASN A 287 27.16 30.67 3.36
CA ASN A 287 28.48 30.56 3.97
C ASN A 287 28.62 29.19 4.64
N THR A 288 29.40 28.31 4.01
CA THR A 288 29.62 26.93 4.47
C THR A 288 30.33 26.84 5.82
N THR A 289 31.02 27.90 6.25
CA THR A 289 31.64 27.97 7.58
C THR A 289 30.62 28.24 8.69
N LYS A 290 29.50 28.92 8.38
CA LYS A 290 28.39 29.13 9.33
C LYS A 290 27.48 27.90 9.39
N PHE A 291 26.96 27.49 8.22
CA PHE A 291 26.12 26.30 8.10
C PHE A 291 26.09 25.80 6.66
N ASN A 292 26.26 24.49 6.48
CA ASN A 292 26.23 23.88 5.16
C ASN A 292 24.84 23.29 4.84
N PHE A 293 24.11 23.91 3.91
CA PHE A 293 22.82 23.43 3.43
C PHE A 293 22.93 22.32 2.38
N GLY A 294 24.07 22.18 1.70
CA GLY A 294 24.31 21.15 0.68
C GLY A 294 23.28 21.17 -0.44
N ILE A 295 22.81 19.98 -0.83
CA ILE A 295 21.83 19.77 -1.91
C ILE A 295 20.46 20.43 -1.67
N PHE A 296 20.20 20.89 -0.45
CA PHE A 296 18.94 21.54 -0.08
C PHE A 296 18.94 23.05 -0.34
N LEU A 297 20.11 23.64 -0.57
CA LEU A 297 20.24 25.08 -0.81
C LEU A 297 19.40 25.54 -2.01
N GLU A 298 19.35 24.75 -3.09
CA GLU A 298 18.54 25.04 -4.29
C GLU A 298 17.05 25.17 -3.95
N ALA A 299 16.50 24.32 -3.08
CA ALA A 299 15.10 24.43 -2.65
C ALA A 299 14.88 25.72 -1.85
N LEU A 300 15.78 26.01 -0.90
CA LEU A 300 15.67 27.16 -0.02
C LEU A 300 15.74 28.49 -0.79
N GLN A 301 16.67 28.60 -1.74
CA GLN A 301 16.84 29.80 -2.58
C GLN A 301 15.71 29.98 -3.59
N SER A 302 15.08 28.89 -4.04
CA SER A 302 13.97 28.96 -5.01
C SER A 302 12.69 29.55 -4.44
N GLY A 303 12.57 29.70 -3.11
CA GLY A 303 11.34 30.17 -2.48
C GLY A 303 10.24 29.08 -2.36
N ILE A 304 10.53 27.84 -2.77
CA ILE A 304 9.49 26.81 -2.86
C ILE A 304 8.98 26.35 -1.49
N VAL A 305 9.86 26.34 -0.47
CA VAL A 305 9.52 25.95 0.91
C VAL A 305 8.67 27.00 1.64
N GLN A 306 8.63 28.23 1.11
CA GLN A 306 7.81 29.34 1.58
C GLN A 306 6.47 29.45 0.83
N SER A 307 6.37 28.86 -0.37
CA SER A 307 5.13 28.85 -1.13
C SER A 307 4.02 28.09 -0.38
N SER A 308 2.77 28.53 -0.50
CA SER A 308 1.58 27.77 -0.10
C SER A 308 0.90 27.07 -1.29
N ASN A 309 1.37 27.34 -2.52
CA ASN A 309 0.79 26.81 -3.74
C ASN A 309 1.23 25.36 -3.98
N LEU A 310 0.33 24.40 -3.72
CA LEU A 310 0.63 22.97 -3.86
C LEU A 310 1.04 22.57 -5.29
N PRO A 311 0.32 22.95 -6.38
CA PRO A 311 0.76 22.65 -7.74
C PRO A 311 2.19 23.09 -8.02
N GLN A 312 2.56 24.30 -7.60
CA GLN A 312 3.91 24.82 -7.77
C GLN A 312 4.95 23.94 -7.07
N LYS A 313 4.72 23.59 -5.80
CA LYS A 313 5.59 22.66 -5.05
C LYS A 313 5.72 21.32 -5.74
N PHE A 314 4.58 20.75 -6.11
CA PHE A 314 4.50 19.43 -6.72
C PHE A 314 5.33 19.38 -8.00
N PHE A 315 5.08 20.29 -8.95
CA PHE A 315 5.78 20.26 -10.24
C PHE A 315 7.27 20.60 -10.12
N TYR A 316 7.62 21.56 -9.26
CA TYR A 316 9.02 21.94 -9.05
C TYR A 316 9.83 20.79 -8.44
N CYS A 317 9.32 20.19 -7.37
CA CYS A 317 9.98 19.08 -6.69
C CYS A 317 9.94 17.80 -7.52
N PHE A 318 8.85 17.54 -8.26
CA PHE A 318 8.78 16.45 -9.23
C PHE A 318 9.84 16.62 -10.33
N TRP A 319 10.03 17.82 -10.86
CA TRP A 319 11.06 18.09 -11.85
C TRP A 319 12.47 17.88 -11.28
N TRP A 320 12.71 18.33 -10.04
CA TRP A 320 13.96 18.07 -9.34
C TRP A 320 14.22 16.56 -9.17
N GLY A 321 13.22 15.80 -8.71
CA GLY A 321 13.31 14.34 -8.59
C GLY A 321 13.61 13.65 -9.92
N LEU A 322 12.96 14.09 -11.00
CA LEU A 322 13.14 13.54 -12.34
C LEU A 322 14.57 13.75 -12.86
N ARG A 323 15.15 14.93 -12.64
CA ARG A 323 16.54 15.22 -13.03
C ARG A 323 17.53 14.29 -12.34
N ASN A 324 17.29 13.98 -11.07
CA ASN A 324 18.19 13.15 -10.26
C ASN A 324 18.00 11.64 -10.50
N LEU A 325 16.82 11.20 -10.96
CA LEU A 325 16.59 9.82 -11.39
C LEU A 325 17.24 9.46 -12.73
N ARG A 326 17.63 10.45 -13.54
CA ARG A 326 18.36 10.19 -14.80
C ARG A 326 19.83 9.83 -14.56
N LEU A 327 20.34 10.04 -13.36
CA LEU A 327 21.74 9.83 -12.96
C LEU A 327 21.96 8.50 -12.21
N ILE A 328 20.89 7.73 -12.00
CA ILE A 328 20.87 6.37 -11.42
C ILE A 328 20.48 5.42 -12.54
#